data_AF-A0A1F8CJZ5-F1
#
_entry.id   AF-A0A1F8CJZ5-F1
#
_cell.length_a   1.000
_cell.length_b   1.000
_cell.length_c   1.000
_cell.angle_alpha   90.00
_cell.angle_beta   90.00
_cell.angle_gamma   90.00
#
_symmetry.space_group_name_H-M   'P 1'
#
loop_
_entity.id
_entity.type
_entity.pdbx_description
1 polymer ?
#
loop_
_entity_poly.entity_id
_entity_poly.type
_entity_poly.pdbx_seq_one_letter_code
_entity_poly.pdbx_strand_id
1 'polypeptide(L)'
;MKFSIRLLYLYLFSFIGLLIAVIGCVRIIQLGIKVYVFKGADQFNAITPPAGTPDGKTVVLTQAEKDEQKKANDLENQRQRQREVSEAVAMLVVGIPLYKYHWRIIQKESRKTSY
;
A
#
# COMPACT_ATOMS: atom_id res chain seq x y z
N MET A 1 40.84 -9.12 9.29
CA MET A 1 39.90 -8.09 9.77
C MET A 1 39.21 -8.59 11.04
N LYS A 2 39.23 -7.86 12.15
CA LYS A 2 38.55 -8.28 13.39
C LYS A 2 37.04 -8.08 13.22
N PHE A 3 36.33 -9.17 12.91
CA PHE A 3 34.89 -9.15 12.77
C PHE A 3 34.26 -8.86 14.14
N SER A 4 33.77 -7.64 14.32
CA SER A 4 33.20 -7.20 15.59
C SER A 4 31.71 -7.54 15.59
N ILE A 5 31.32 -8.57 16.33
CA ILE A 5 29.91 -9.01 16.49
C ILE A 5 28.99 -7.84 16.89
N ARG A 6 29.51 -6.90 17.69
CA ARG A 6 28.79 -5.68 18.07
C ARG A 6 28.46 -4.78 16.87
N LEU A 7 29.41 -4.60 15.94
CA LEU A 7 29.17 -3.83 14.71
C LEU A 7 28.14 -4.54 13.84
N LEU A 8 28.27 -5.85 13.62
CA LEU A 8 27.30 -6.62 12.85
C LEU A 8 25.88 -6.46 13.42
N TYR A 9 25.72 -6.59 14.74
CA TYR A 9 24.44 -6.41 15.43
C TYR A 9 23.85 -5.01 15.20
N LEU A 10 24.67 -3.96 15.36
CA LEU A 10 24.22 -2.58 15.17
C LEU A 10 23.78 -2.30 13.73
N TYR A 11 24.51 -2.82 12.73
CA TYR A 11 24.12 -2.68 11.32
C TYR A 11 22.80 -3.41 11.03
N LEU A 12 22.61 -4.62 11.55
CA LEU A 12 21.37 -5.38 11.35
C LEU A 12 20.18 -4.71 12.05
N PHE A 13 20.36 -4.25 13.28
CA PHE A 13 19.32 -3.52 14.03
C PHE A 13 18.93 -2.22 13.32
N SER A 14 19.92 -1.45 12.87
CA SER A 14 19.69 -0.22 12.10
C SER A 14 18.97 -0.50 10.78
N PHE A 15 19.31 -1.59 10.08
CA PHE A 15 18.63 -1.99 8.86
C PHE A 15 17.15 -2.33 9.10
N ILE A 16 16.85 -3.11 10.14
CA ILE A 16 15.47 -3.43 10.53
C ILE A 16 14.71 -2.15 10.91
N GLY A 17 15.32 -1.29 11.72
CA GLY A 17 14.73 0.00 12.10
C GLY A 17 14.43 0.88 10.89
N LEU A 18 15.35 0.91 9.92
CA LEU A 18 15.14 1.63 8.66
C LEU A 18 13.97 1.06 7.87
N LEU A 19 13.84 -0.28 7.75
CA LEU A 19 12.71 -0.90 7.06
C LEU A 19 11.37 -0.54 7.71
N ILE A 20 11.28 -0.61 9.04
CA ILE A 20 10.07 -0.24 9.78
C ILE A 20 9.73 1.24 9.56
N ALA A 21 10.72 2.12 9.61
CA ALA A 21 10.52 3.55 9.37
C ALA A 21 10.01 3.82 7.94
N VAL A 22 10.59 3.16 6.93
CA VAL A 22 10.15 3.29 5.53
C VAL A 22 8.70 2.85 5.36
N ILE A 23 8.32 1.70 5.93
CA ILE A 23 6.94 1.19 5.89
C ILE A 23 5.99 2.20 6.58
N GLY A 24 6.38 2.74 7.73
CA GLY A 24 5.62 3.77 8.44
C GLY A 24 5.40 5.03 7.60
N CYS A 25 6.45 5.54 6.96
CA CYS A 25 6.36 6.70 6.07
C CYS A 25 5.41 6.47 4.89
N VAL A 26 5.48 5.29 4.25
CA VAL A 26 4.56 4.93 3.16
C VAL A 26 3.12 4.93 3.64
N ARG A 27 2.83 4.37 4.82
CA ARG A 27 1.47 4.35 5.39
C ARG A 27 0.93 5.76 5.67
N ILE A 28 1.76 6.66 6.21
CA ILE A 28 1.35 8.04 6.49
C ILE A 28 1.04 8.79 5.19
N ILE A 29 1.88 8.64 4.16
CA ILE A 29 1.64 9.28 2.86
C ILE A 29 0.39 8.68 2.19
N GLN A 30 0.21 7.37 2.26
CA GLN A 30 -1.00 6.70 1.76
C GLN A 30 -2.25 7.26 2.42
N LEU A 31 -2.23 7.45 3.75
CA LEU A 31 -3.34 8.08 4.49
C LEU A 31 -3.55 9.53 4.06
N GLY A 32 -2.48 10.32 3.92
CA GLY A 32 -2.56 11.69 3.44
C GLY A 32 -3.23 11.80 2.06
N ILE A 33 -2.83 10.94 1.12
CA ILE A 33 -3.44 10.92 -0.22
C ILE A 33 -4.93 10.56 -0.13
N LYS A 34 -5.30 9.54 0.65
CA LYS A 34 -6.70 9.16 0.84
C LYS A 34 -7.53 10.28 1.51
N VAL A 35 -6.98 11.01 2.46
CA VAL A 35 -7.71 12.06 3.18
C VAL A 35 -7.85 13.34 2.36
N TYR A 36 -6.78 13.77 1.68
CA TYR A 36 -6.75 15.07 1.00
C TYR A 36 -7.16 14.99 -0.47
N VAL A 37 -6.82 13.91 -1.18
CA VAL A 37 -7.10 13.75 -2.61
C VAL A 37 -8.38 12.94 -2.83
N PHE A 38 -8.50 11.77 -2.19
CA PHE A 38 -9.64 10.87 -2.38
C PHE A 38 -10.63 10.93 -1.20
N LYS A 39 -11.27 12.09 -1.01
CA LYS A 39 -12.31 12.27 0.02
C LYS A 39 -13.38 11.17 -0.10
N GLY A 40 -13.35 10.17 0.79
CA GLY A 40 -14.31 9.06 0.83
C GLY A 40 -13.80 7.67 0.41
N ALA A 41 -12.50 7.48 0.11
CA ALA A 41 -11.95 6.15 -0.24
C ALA A 41 -11.98 5.12 0.92
N ASP A 42 -12.07 5.58 2.17
CA ASP A 42 -12.18 4.70 3.35
C ASP A 42 -13.64 4.48 3.79
N GLN A 43 -14.63 5.02 3.07
CA GLN A 43 -16.03 4.69 3.37
C GLN A 43 -16.31 3.24 2.99
N PHE A 44 -16.43 2.38 4.00
CA PHE A 44 -16.88 1.01 3.85
C PHE A 44 -18.41 1.01 3.82
N ASN A 45 -18.99 1.07 2.62
CA ASN A 45 -20.41 0.78 2.50
C ASN A 45 -20.55 -0.75 2.51
N ALA A 46 -20.83 -1.31 3.68
CA ALA A 46 -21.21 -2.72 3.77
C ALA A 46 -22.56 -2.88 3.07
N ILE A 47 -22.53 -3.26 1.78
CA ILE A 47 -23.72 -3.79 1.12
C ILE A 47 -23.96 -5.16 1.75
N THR A 48 -24.91 -5.24 2.69
CA THR A 48 -25.40 -6.50 3.18
C THR A 48 -26.06 -7.22 2.00
N PRO A 49 -25.56 -8.38 1.56
CA PRO A 49 -26.26 -9.15 0.55
C PRO A 49 -27.65 -9.52 1.10
N PRO A 50 -28.71 -9.49 0.27
CA PRO A 50 -30.03 -9.91 0.72
C PRO A 50 -29.92 -11.30 1.34
N ALA A 51 -30.37 -11.44 2.58
CA ALA A 51 -30.32 -12.70 3.30
C ALA A 51 -31.00 -13.78 2.46
N GLY A 52 -30.28 -14.85 2.15
CA GLY A 52 -30.85 -16.00 1.47
C GLY A 52 -32.01 -16.54 2.29
N THR A 53 -33.18 -16.68 1.67
CA THR A 53 -34.32 -17.36 2.30
C THR A 53 -33.90 -18.79 2.67
N PRO A 54 -34.32 -19.34 3.84
CA PRO A 54 -33.92 -20.67 4.32
C PRO A 54 -34.27 -21.85 3.39
N ASP A 55 -35.06 -21.61 2.33
CA ASP A 55 -35.77 -22.63 1.55
C ASP A 55 -35.01 -23.17 0.32
N GLY A 56 -33.70 -22.91 0.18
CA GLY A 56 -32.88 -23.51 -0.88
C GLY A 56 -33.26 -23.14 -2.33
N LYS A 57 -34.21 -22.22 -2.53
CA LYS A 57 -34.53 -21.66 -3.85
C LYS A 57 -33.49 -20.64 -4.25
N THR A 58 -32.93 -20.81 -5.45
CA THR A 58 -32.08 -19.79 -6.09
C THR A 58 -32.84 -18.47 -6.12
N VAL A 59 -32.33 -17.46 -5.42
CA VAL A 59 -32.83 -16.10 -5.51
C VAL A 59 -32.61 -15.65 -6.96
N VAL A 60 -33.66 -15.72 -7.79
CA VAL A 60 -33.64 -15.12 -9.11
C VAL A 60 -33.73 -13.62 -8.87
N LEU A 61 -32.56 -12.99 -8.71
CA LEU A 61 -32.44 -11.56 -8.52
C LEU A 61 -33.23 -10.85 -9.62
N THR A 62 -34.20 -10.04 -9.21
CA THR A 62 -34.97 -9.17 -10.08
C THR A 62 -34.00 -8.27 -10.85
N GLN A 63 -34.33 -7.83 -12.07
CA GLN A 63 -33.44 -6.98 -12.86
C GLN A 63 -32.99 -5.72 -12.08
N ALA A 64 -33.90 -5.18 -11.26
CA ALA A 64 -33.63 -4.08 -10.33
C ALA A 64 -32.55 -4.41 -9.26
N GLU A 65 -32.58 -5.62 -8.68
CA GLU A 65 -31.59 -6.06 -7.68
C GLU A 65 -30.21 -6.31 -8.32
N LYS A 66 -30.18 -6.83 -9.56
CA LYS A 66 -28.93 -6.98 -10.33
C LYS A 66 -28.30 -5.63 -10.68
N ASP A 67 -29.12 -4.64 -11.01
CA ASP A 67 -28.66 -3.29 -11.34
C ASP A 67 -28.16 -2.55 -10.09
N GLU A 68 -28.82 -2.72 -8.94
CA GLU A 68 -28.37 -2.19 -7.65
C GLU A 68 -27.05 -2.84 -7.20
N GLN A 69 -26.93 -4.17 -7.35
CA GLN A 69 -25.71 -4.88 -7.03
C GLN A 69 -24.54 -4.52 -7.96
N LYS A 70 -24.79 -4.27 -9.25
CA LYS A 70 -23.77 -3.74 -10.16
C LYS A 70 -23.27 -2.37 -9.73
N LYS A 71 -24.18 -1.44 -9.40
CA LYS A 71 -23.79 -0.10 -8.91
C LYS A 71 -22.96 -0.19 -7.64
N ALA A 72 -23.39 -1.03 -6.70
CA ALA A 72 -22.65 -1.33 -5.47
C ALA A 72 -21.23 -1.85 -5.75
N ASN A 73 -21.09 -2.85 -6.64
CA ASN A 73 -19.81 -3.42 -7.03
C ASN A 73 -18.92 -2.40 -7.77
N ASP A 74 -19.50 -1.57 -8.63
CA ASP A 74 -18.76 -0.54 -9.37
C ASP A 74 -18.19 0.53 -8.42
N LEU A 75 -18.95 0.91 -7.39
CA LEU A 75 -18.49 1.81 -6.32
C LEU A 75 -17.36 1.18 -5.50
N GLU A 76 -17.47 -0.10 -5.14
CA GLU A 76 -16.40 -0.78 -4.39
C GLU A 76 -15.14 -0.97 -5.25
N ASN A 77 -15.29 -1.35 -6.52
CA ASN A 77 -14.18 -1.44 -7.47
C ASN A 77 -13.46 -0.09 -7.62
N GLN A 78 -14.20 1.02 -7.71
CA GLN A 78 -13.60 2.36 -7.76
C GLN A 78 -12.82 2.68 -6.48
N ARG A 79 -13.37 2.38 -5.30
CA ARG A 79 -12.68 2.60 -4.02
C ARG A 79 -11.44 1.74 -3.86
N GLN A 80 -11.52 0.47 -4.26
CA GLN A 80 -10.37 -0.43 -4.25
C GLN A 80 -9.24 0.13 -5.12
N ARG A 81 -9.54 0.56 -6.35
CA ARG A 81 -8.56 1.19 -7.23
C ARG A 81 -7.96 2.45 -6.64
N GLN A 82 -8.75 3.29 -5.96
CA GLN A 82 -8.24 4.48 -5.28
C GLN A 82 -7.27 4.11 -4.13
N ARG A 83 -7.56 3.05 -3.37
CA ARG A 83 -6.65 2.55 -2.32
C ARG A 83 -5.34 2.03 -2.91
N GLU A 84 -5.41 1.24 -3.99
CA GLU A 84 -4.24 0.70 -4.70
C GLU A 84 -3.37 1.82 -5.28
N VAL A 85 -3.98 2.80 -5.94
CA VAL A 85 -3.26 3.96 -6.48
C VAL A 85 -2.61 4.77 -5.36
N SER A 86 -3.31 5.01 -4.25
CA SER A 86 -2.76 5.74 -3.10
C SER A 86 -1.54 5.01 -2.50
N GLU A 87 -1.60 3.68 -2.44
CA GLU A 87 -0.49 2.86 -1.96
C GLU A 87 0.71 2.91 -2.88
N ALA A 88 0.49 2.70 -4.19
CA ALA A 88 1.55 2.74 -5.19
C ALA A 88 2.24 4.11 -5.23
N VAL A 89 1.46 5.20 -5.20
CA VAL A 89 1.99 6.56 -5.18
C VAL A 89 2.81 6.79 -3.90
N ALA A 90 2.31 6.38 -2.74
CA ALA A 90 3.05 6.52 -1.49
C ALA A 90 4.39 5.77 -1.51
N MET A 91 4.41 4.54 -2.04
CA MET A 91 5.64 3.76 -2.23
C MET A 91 6.63 4.46 -3.17
N LEU A 92 6.16 5.04 -4.27
CA LEU A 92 7.04 5.76 -5.21
C LEU A 92 7.61 7.03 -4.59
N VAL A 93 6.78 7.81 -3.87
CA VAL A 93 7.21 9.05 -3.21
C VAL A 93 8.34 8.79 -2.20
N VAL A 94 8.30 7.67 -1.49
CA VAL A 94 9.34 7.30 -0.52
C VAL A 94 10.50 6.54 -1.18
N GLY A 95 10.19 5.60 -2.05
CA GLY A 95 11.15 4.68 -2.66
C GLY A 95 12.09 5.33 -3.67
N ILE A 96 11.60 6.28 -4.48
CA ILE A 96 12.43 6.96 -5.49
C ILE A 96 13.58 7.75 -4.84
N PRO A 97 13.34 8.62 -3.82
CA PRO A 97 14.42 9.31 -3.12
C PRO A 97 15.41 8.35 -2.47
N LEU A 98 14.93 7.28 -1.81
CA LEU A 98 15.78 6.26 -1.19
C LEU A 98 16.68 5.57 -2.20
N TYR A 99 16.11 5.06 -3.30
CA TYR A 99 16.87 4.41 -4.36
C TYR A 99 17.94 5.36 -4.92
N LYS A 100 17.56 6.60 -5.24
CA LYS A 100 18.47 7.61 -5.78
C LYS A 100 19.61 7.94 -4.81
N TYR A 101 19.34 8.01 -3.52
CA TYR A 101 20.35 8.23 -2.50
C TYR A 101 21.37 7.10 -2.46
N HIS A 102 20.90 5.84 -2.35
CA HIS A 102 21.79 4.67 -2.31
C HIS A 102 22.59 4.51 -3.60
N TRP A 103 21.95 4.67 -4.76
CA TRP A 103 22.62 4.58 -6.06
C TRP A 103 23.77 5.59 -6.19
N ARG A 104 23.57 6.83 -5.73
CA ARG A 104 24.63 7.86 -5.74
C ARG A 104 25.81 7.52 -4.85
N ILE A 105 25.59 6.88 -3.71
CA ILE A 105 26.67 6.48 -2.80
C ILE A 105 27.50 5.38 -3.46
N ILE A 106 26.84 4.36 -4.01
CA ILE A 106 27.52 3.25 -4.70
C ILE A 106 28.39 3.79 -5.83
N GLN A 107 27.88 4.73 -6.63
CA GLN A 107 28.67 5.38 -7.69
C GLN A 107 29.86 6.19 -7.17
N LYS A 108 29.77 6.78 -5.97
CA LYS A 108 30.88 7.52 -5.37
C LYS A 108 31.97 6.58 -4.87
N GLU A 109 31.58 5.45 -4.27
CA GLU A 109 32.52 4.45 -3.78
C GLU A 109 33.21 3.71 -4.93
N SER A 110 32.46 3.32 -5.97
CA SER A 110 33.05 2.64 -7.14
C SER A 110 34.10 3.49 -7.87
N ARG A 111 33.92 4.82 -7.92
CA ARG A 111 34.90 5.75 -8.50
C ARG A 111 36.16 5.92 -7.65
N LYS A 112 36.06 5.79 -6.33
CA LYS A 112 37.22 5.92 -5.42
C LYS A 112 38.14 4.71 -5.46
N THR A 113 37.60 3.52 -5.71
CA THR A 113 38.38 2.27 -5.78
C THR A 113 39.13 2.11 -7.11
N SER A 114 38.89 2.99 -8.09
CA SER A 114 39.51 2.94 -9.42
C SER A 114 40.80 3.78 -9.56
N TYR A 115 41.34 4.32 -8.46
CA TYR A 115 42.62 5.02 -8.37
C TYR A 115 43.49 4.35 -7.30
#